data_AF-F1LHA1-F1
#
_entry.id   AF-F1LHA1-F1
#
_cell.length_a   1.000
_cell.length_b   1.000
_cell.length_c   1.000
_cell.angle_alpha   90.00
_cell.angle_beta   90.00
_cell.angle_gamma   90.00
#
_symmetry.space_group_name_H-M   'P 1'
#
loop_
_entity.id
_entity.type
_entity.pdbx_description
1 polymer ?
#
loop_
_entity_poly.entity_id
_entity_poly.type
_entity_poly.pdbx_seq_one_letter_code
_entity_poly.pdbx_strand_id
1 'polypeptide(L)'
;MLKCGNKPLNGTTVKLWDEDRGLDHDELLDESVTDSRGYFELNGHTSELTNIDPFIKVYHDCNDELKPCKRKVRFKVPDKFISNGKTVMKWFELGEINMEAVYEDEGRSCTD
;
A
#
# COMPACT_ATOMS: atom_id res chain seq x y z
N MET A 1 3.39 3.02 10.40
CA MET A 1 4.76 3.48 10.06
C MET A 1 5.53 2.36 9.40
N LEU A 2 6.38 2.69 8.42
CA LEU A 2 7.29 1.75 7.77
C LEU A 2 8.71 1.93 8.27
N LYS A 3 9.43 0.82 8.44
CA LYS A 3 10.82 0.79 8.90
C LYS A 3 11.68 -0.09 8.00
N CYS A 4 12.97 0.22 7.97
CA CYS A 4 14.03 -0.65 7.47
C CYS A 4 14.98 -0.91 8.64
N GLY A 5 14.74 -2.02 9.33
CA GLY A 5 15.39 -2.35 10.59
C GLY A 5 15.04 -1.35 11.68
N ASN A 6 16.06 -0.75 12.26
CA ASN A 6 15.87 0.19 13.36
C ASN A 6 15.62 1.63 12.89
N LYS A 7 15.58 1.88 11.57
CA LYS A 7 15.39 3.23 11.01
C LYS A 7 14.00 3.37 10.39
N PRO A 8 13.36 4.54 10.49
CA PRO A 8 12.20 4.86 9.67
C PRO A 8 12.54 4.73 8.19
N LEU A 9 11.61 4.16 7.42
CA LEU A 9 11.74 4.04 5.98
C LEU A 9 11.07 5.25 5.33
N ASN A 10 11.85 6.32 5.14
CA ASN A 10 11.46 7.61 4.57
C ASN A 10 11.47 7.58 3.04
N GLY A 11 10.65 8.40 2.39
CA GLY A 11 10.69 8.60 0.94
C GLY A 11 10.21 7.38 0.14
N THR A 12 9.43 6.50 0.76
CA THR A 12 8.95 5.25 0.15
C THR A 12 7.55 5.43 -0.40
N THR A 13 7.37 5.06 -1.67
CA THR A 13 6.07 5.13 -2.34
C THR A 13 5.13 4.07 -1.78
N VAL A 14 3.92 4.49 -1.42
CA VAL A 14 2.84 3.64 -0.96
C VAL A 14 1.59 3.97 -1.78
N LYS A 15 0.92 2.94 -2.31
CA LYS A 15 -0.26 3.09 -3.16
C LYS A 15 -1.44 2.32 -2.60
N LEU A 16 -2.62 2.89 -2.71
CA LEU A 16 -3.88 2.21 -2.46
C LEU A 16 -4.47 1.80 -3.81
N TRP A 17 -4.66 0.51 -4.01
CA TRP A 17 -5.22 -0.06 -5.23
C TRP A 17 -6.52 -0.78 -4.94
N ASP A 18 -7.47 -0.68 -5.86
CA ASP A 18 -8.48 -1.70 -6.04
C ASP A 18 -7.90 -2.87 -6.82
N GLU A 19 -7.94 -4.09 -6.28
CA GLU A 19 -7.63 -5.31 -7.04
C GLU A 19 -8.91 -6.13 -7.20
N ASP A 20 -9.70 -5.80 -8.22
CA ASP A 20 -10.93 -6.51 -8.49
C ASP A 20 -10.70 -7.97 -8.89
N ARG A 21 -11.57 -8.85 -8.39
CA ARG A 21 -11.64 -10.25 -8.83
C ARG A 21 -12.68 -10.46 -9.95
N GLY A 22 -13.17 -9.37 -10.56
CA GLY A 22 -14.37 -9.33 -11.40
C GLY A 22 -14.16 -8.82 -12.83
N LEU A 23 -15.14 -8.05 -13.33
CA LEU A 23 -15.16 -7.47 -14.69
C LEU A 23 -14.44 -6.11 -14.76
N ASP A 24 -14.19 -5.51 -13.61
CA ASP A 24 -13.59 -4.19 -13.47
C ASP A 24 -12.05 -4.31 -13.47
N HIS A 25 -11.38 -3.24 -13.89
CA HIS A 25 -9.93 -3.19 -14.03
C HIS A 25 -9.29 -2.64 -12.76
N ASP A 26 -8.18 -3.25 -12.32
CA ASP A 26 -7.37 -2.72 -11.20
C ASP A 26 -7.18 -1.20 -11.29
N GLU A 27 -7.65 -0.47 -10.27
CA GLU A 27 -7.63 0.99 -10.24
C GLU A 27 -6.70 1.52 -9.14
N LEU A 28 -5.89 2.53 -9.47
CA LEU A 28 -5.12 3.28 -8.48
C LEU A 28 -6.05 4.28 -7.79
N LEU A 29 -6.34 4.04 -6.51
CA LEU A 29 -7.25 4.88 -5.73
C LEU A 29 -6.54 6.08 -5.10
N ASP A 30 -5.30 5.89 -4.62
CA ASP A 30 -4.49 6.94 -4.02
C ASP A 30 -2.99 6.57 -4.00
N GLU A 31 -2.12 7.58 -3.90
CA GLU A 31 -0.67 7.44 -3.81
C GLU A 31 -0.07 8.45 -2.84
N SER A 32 0.86 7.97 -2.01
CA SER A 32 1.55 8.78 -1.00
C SER A 32 3.00 8.35 -0.87
N VAL A 33 3.80 9.18 -0.20
CA VAL A 33 5.21 8.92 0.10
C VAL A 33 5.40 9.03 1.60
N THR A 34 6.12 8.07 2.20
CA THR A 34 6.38 8.10 3.63
C THR A 34 7.16 9.35 4.07
N ASP A 35 6.77 9.93 5.20
CA ASP A 35 7.45 11.08 5.80
C ASP A 35 8.81 10.69 6.42
N SER A 36 9.51 11.69 6.97
CA SER A 36 10.82 11.50 7.63
C SER A 36 10.80 10.55 8.84
N ARG A 37 9.61 10.25 9.35
CA ARG A 37 9.36 9.32 10.45
C ARG A 37 8.73 8.01 9.96
N GLY A 38 8.62 7.79 8.65
CA GLY A 38 8.09 6.58 8.03
C GLY A 38 6.56 6.47 8.04
N TYR A 39 5.83 7.54 8.36
CA TYR A 39 4.36 7.54 8.34
C TYR A 39 3.83 7.86 6.95
N PHE A 40 2.67 7.31 6.63
CA PHE A 40 1.92 7.58 5.41
C PHE A 40 0.42 7.53 5.74
N GLU A 41 -0.39 8.17 4.90
CA GLU A 41 -1.84 8.15 4.95
C GLU A 41 -2.34 8.05 3.51
N LEU A 42 -3.39 7.25 3.29
CA LEU A 42 -3.98 7.00 1.98
C LEU A 42 -5.51 6.99 2.12
N ASN A 43 -6.21 7.61 1.18
CA ASN A 43 -7.66 7.56 1.07
C ASN A 43 -8.08 7.69 -0.38
N GLY A 44 -9.01 6.84 -0.82
CA GLY A 44 -9.49 6.86 -2.19
C GLY A 44 -10.91 6.34 -2.31
N HIS A 45 -11.49 6.47 -3.50
CA HIS A 45 -12.83 6.01 -3.82
C HIS A 45 -12.90 5.65 -5.30
N THR A 46 -13.73 4.68 -5.63
CA THR A 46 -14.14 4.39 -7.01
C THR A 46 -15.65 4.12 -7.06
N SER A 47 -16.20 3.97 -8.26
CA SER A 47 -17.62 3.68 -8.51
C SER A 47 -17.75 2.29 -9.13
N GLU A 48 -18.10 1.32 -8.30
CA GLU A 48 -18.24 -0.09 -8.70
C GLU A 48 -19.63 -0.65 -8.40
N LEU A 49 -19.98 -1.73 -9.09
CA LEU A 49 -21.22 -2.48 -8.84
C LEU A 49 -21.12 -3.36 -7.60
N THR A 50 -19.90 -3.81 -7.26
CA THR A 50 -19.59 -4.63 -6.09
C THR A 50 -18.85 -3.83 -5.02
N ASN A 51 -18.45 -4.49 -3.93
CA ASN A 51 -17.50 -3.89 -3.00
C ASN A 51 -16.10 -3.88 -3.64
N ILE A 52 -15.37 -2.80 -3.39
CA ILE A 52 -13.95 -2.67 -3.68
C ILE A 52 -13.14 -3.75 -2.93
N ASP A 53 -12.00 -4.15 -3.50
CA ASP A 53 -11.01 -5.07 -2.94
C ASP A 53 -9.66 -4.33 -2.69
N PRO A 54 -9.59 -3.41 -1.69
CA PRO A 54 -8.44 -2.53 -1.51
C PRO A 54 -7.18 -3.21 -0.98
N PHE A 55 -6.05 -2.92 -1.62
CA PHE A 55 -4.69 -3.29 -1.20
C PHE A 55 -3.78 -2.08 -1.05
N ILE A 56 -3.07 -2.03 0.08
CA ILE A 56 -1.93 -1.13 0.28
C ILE A 56 -0.69 -1.81 -0.30
N LYS A 57 -0.06 -1.18 -1.29
CA LYS A 57 1.17 -1.66 -1.93
C LYS A 57 2.34 -0.74 -1.57
N VAL A 58 3.39 -1.29 -0.99
CA VAL A 58 4.61 -0.57 -0.62
C VAL A 58 5.71 -0.92 -1.61
N TYR A 59 6.38 0.10 -2.16
CA TYR A 59 7.46 -0.04 -3.13
C TYR A 59 8.77 0.48 -2.53
N HIS A 60 9.68 -0.41 -2.16
CA HIS A 60 10.85 -0.05 -1.37
C HIS A 60 12.13 -0.77 -1.79
N ASP A 61 13.27 -0.20 -1.38
CA ASP A 61 14.62 -0.75 -1.60
C ASP A 61 15.35 -1.07 -0.29
N CYS A 62 14.63 -1.27 0.81
CA CYS A 62 15.22 -1.65 2.10
C CYS A 62 16.17 -2.86 1.97
N ASN A 63 17.47 -2.63 2.25
CA ASN A 63 18.59 -3.56 2.09
C ASN A 63 18.74 -4.12 0.64
N ASP A 64 18.35 -3.33 -0.37
CA ASP A 64 18.20 -3.79 -1.76
C ASP A 64 18.49 -2.71 -2.83
N GLU A 65 19.16 -1.62 -2.46
CA GLU A 65 19.29 -0.38 -3.26
C GLU A 65 20.04 -0.55 -4.59
N LEU A 66 20.79 -1.64 -4.76
CA LEU A 66 21.57 -1.92 -5.97
C LEU A 66 20.83 -2.79 -6.99
N LYS A 67 19.70 -3.40 -6.61
CA LYS A 67 18.99 -4.30 -7.52
C LYS A 67 17.96 -3.52 -8.35
N PRO A 68 17.74 -3.89 -9.62
CA PRO A 68 16.76 -3.20 -10.45
C PRO A 68 15.36 -3.48 -9.93
N CYS A 69 14.52 -2.44 -10.01
CA CYS A 69 13.11 -2.48 -9.62
C CYS A 69 12.92 -2.64 -8.11
N LYS A 70 11.89 -1.98 -7.58
CA LYS A 70 11.65 -1.95 -6.13
C LYS A 70 10.99 -3.25 -5.67
N ARG A 71 11.29 -3.66 -4.43
CA ARG A 71 10.52 -4.70 -3.71
C ARG A 71 9.09 -4.21 -3.55
N LYS A 72 8.11 -5.08 -3.79
CA LYS A 72 6.68 -4.77 -3.70
C LYS A 72 6.00 -5.70 -2.69
N VAL A 73 5.59 -5.13 -1.57
CA VAL A 73 4.81 -5.82 -0.52
C VAL A 73 3.38 -5.32 -0.56
N ARG A 74 2.40 -6.22 -0.38
CA ARG A 74 0.98 -5.87 -0.40
C ARG A 74 0.26 -6.26 0.90
N PHE A 75 -0.66 -5.42 1.35
CA PHE A 75 -1.51 -5.66 2.51
C PHE A 75 -2.97 -5.45 2.14
N LYS A 76 -3.82 -6.47 2.34
CA LYS A 76 -5.26 -6.32 2.12
C LYS A 76 -5.86 -5.43 3.22
N VAL A 77 -6.64 -4.43 2.82
CA VAL A 77 -7.45 -3.65 3.76
C VAL A 77 -8.74 -4.43 4.04
N PRO A 78 -9.08 -4.71 5.32
CA PRO A 78 -10.28 -5.48 5.62
C PRO A 78 -11.58 -4.75 5.25
N ASP A 79 -12.57 -5.47 4.74
CA ASP A 79 -13.82 -4.91 4.20
C ASP A 79 -14.58 -4.02 5.19
N LYS A 80 -14.43 -4.26 6.50
CA LYS A 80 -15.04 -3.44 7.57
C LYS A 80 -14.56 -1.99 7.63
N PHE A 81 -13.54 -1.63 6.85
CA PHE A 81 -13.03 -0.26 6.70
C PHE A 81 -13.48 0.40 5.39
N ILE A 82 -14.19 -0.32 4.53
CA ILE A 82 -14.84 0.22 3.33
C ILE A 82 -16.16 0.86 3.75
N SER A 83 -16.47 2.01 3.17
CA SER A 83 -17.74 2.71 3.39
C SER A 83 -18.31 3.23 2.08
N ASN A 84 -19.64 3.27 1.99
CA ASN A 84 -20.32 3.86 0.84
C ASN A 84 -20.15 5.38 0.81
N GLY A 85 -19.89 5.92 -0.39
CA GLY A 85 -19.67 7.34 -0.62
C GLY A 85 -18.19 7.72 -0.63
N LYS A 86 -17.91 9.02 -0.69
CA LYS A 86 -16.55 9.56 -0.91
C LYS A 86 -15.83 9.98 0.38
N THR A 87 -16.48 9.87 1.52
CA THR A 87 -15.93 10.33 2.81
C THR A 87 -15.45 9.13 3.62
N VAL A 88 -14.21 9.19 4.09
CA VAL A 88 -13.65 8.17 4.98
C VAL A 88 -14.40 8.16 6.31
N MET A 89 -15.07 7.06 6.62
CA MET A 89 -15.81 6.89 7.87
C MET A 89 -14.96 6.23 8.97
N LYS A 90 -13.96 5.44 8.59
CA LYS A 90 -13.12 4.69 9.52
C LYS A 90 -11.73 4.47 8.93
N TRP A 91 -10.72 4.82 9.71
CA TRP A 91 -9.32 4.61 9.34
C TRP A 91 -8.87 3.19 9.69
N PHE A 92 -8.13 2.56 8.76
CA PHE A 92 -7.43 1.30 9.00
C PHE A 92 -5.98 1.57 9.38
N GLU A 93 -5.62 1.22 10.61
CA GLU A 93 -4.25 1.33 11.11
C GLU A 93 -3.45 0.08 10.74
N LEU A 94 -2.56 0.18 9.75
CA LEU A 94 -1.67 -0.93 9.37
C LEU A 94 -0.66 -1.27 10.49
N GLY A 95 -0.33 -0.30 11.35
CA GLY A 95 0.62 -0.46 12.45
C GLY A 95 2.08 -0.16 12.07
N GLU A 96 3.02 -0.78 12.78
CA GLU A 96 4.46 -0.69 12.51
C GLU A 96 4.92 -1.92 11.73
N ILE A 97 5.45 -1.70 10.52
CA ILE A 97 5.88 -2.77 9.63
C ILE A 97 7.37 -2.61 9.31
N ASN A 98 8.16 -3.64 9.57
CA ASN A 98 9.58 -3.68 9.19
C ASN A 98 9.74 -4.36 7.82
N MET A 99 10.28 -3.62 6.86
CA MET A 99 10.47 -4.03 5.46
C MET A 99 11.80 -4.78 5.22
N GLU A 100 12.59 -5.03 6.27
CA GLU A 100 13.68 -6.02 6.20
C GLU A 100 13.16 -7.44 6.07
N ALA A 101 11.96 -7.71 6.59
CA ALA A 101 11.33 -9.00 6.43
C ALA A 101 11.09 -9.30 4.95
N VAL A 102 11.21 -10.58 4.59
CA VAL A 102 10.79 -11.09 3.29
C VAL A 102 9.38 -11.64 3.45
N TYR A 103 8.43 -11.12 2.66
CA TYR A 103 7.04 -11.54 2.73
C TYR A 103 6.77 -12.64 1.68
N GLU A 104 5.89 -13.59 1.98
CA GLU A 104 5.64 -14.77 1.12
C GLU A 104 5.17 -14.38 -0.29
N ASP A 105 4.28 -13.39 -0.38
CA ASP A 105 3.72 -12.84 -1.63
C ASP A 105 4.51 -11.63 -2.16
N GLU A 106 5.74 -11.42 -1.71
CA GLU A 106 6.54 -10.28 -2.13
C GLU A 106 7.01 -10.42 -3.59
N GLY A 107 6.79 -9.37 -4.38
CA GLY A 107 7.24 -9.29 -5.76
C GLY A 107 8.21 -8.14 -6.01
N ARG A 108 8.40 -7.80 -7.28
CA ARG A 108 9.13 -6.59 -7.70
C ARG A 108 8.35 -5.80 -8.74
N SER A 109 8.52 -4.48 -8.73
CA SER A 109 7.91 -3.57 -9.70
C SER A 109 8.92 -2.57 -10.23
N CYS A 110 9.00 -2.45 -11.56
CA CYS A 110 9.87 -1.50 -12.26
C CYS A 110 9.13 -0.22 -12.67
N THR A 111 7.81 -0.23 -12.50
CA THR A 111 6.92 0.90 -12.74
C THR A 111 6.43 1.37 -11.38
N ASP A 112 6.68 2.64 -11.09
CA ASP A 112 5.93 3.43 -10.11
C ASP A 112 4.44 3.81 -10.66
#